data_AF-A0A7W1L9G9-F1
#
_entry.id   AF-A0A7W1L9G9-F1
#
_cell.length_a   1.000
_cell.length_b   1.000
_cell.length_c   1.000
_cell.angle_alpha   90.00
_cell.angle_beta   90.00
_cell.angle_gamma   90.00
#
_symmetry.space_group_name_H-M   'P 1'
#
loop_
_entity.id
_entity.type
_entity.pdbx_description
1 polymer ?
#
loop_
_entity_poly.entity_id
_entity_poly.type
_entity_poly.pdbx_seq_one_letter_code
_entity_poly.pdbx_strand_id
1 'polypeptide(L)'
;MTQTDADDALKLFQHDLTNNYFVIEVTTKLLNEAMRFATKYALRGYDAVQVASAIETNNERIAQGLSPLILISADIELNNAAKLEGFAIENPNNYP
;
A
#
# COMPACT_ATOMS: atom_id res chain seq x y z
N MET A 1 -11.84 -17.06 18.51
CA MET A 1 -11.51 -17.49 17.14
C MET A 1 -11.41 -19.00 17.17
N THR A 2 -12.33 -19.68 16.50
CA THR A 2 -12.37 -21.14 16.36
C THR A 2 -11.62 -21.57 15.09
N GLN A 3 -11.39 -22.87 14.91
CA GLN A 3 -10.81 -23.38 13.66
C GLN A 3 -11.71 -23.09 12.47
N THR A 4 -13.03 -23.18 12.64
CA THR A 4 -14.02 -22.82 11.60
C THR A 4 -13.88 -21.36 11.19
N ASP A 5 -13.72 -20.44 12.16
CA ASP A 5 -13.54 -19.01 11.85
C ASP A 5 -12.26 -18.78 11.01
N ALA A 6 -11.19 -19.52 11.31
CA ALA A 6 -9.93 -19.42 10.57
C ALA A 6 -10.06 -19.97 9.14
N ASP A 7 -10.76 -21.10 8.97
CA ASP A 7 -10.96 -21.71 7.66
C ASP A 7 -11.82 -20.83 6.75
N ASP A 8 -12.85 -20.18 7.30
CA ASP A 8 -13.71 -19.26 6.56
C ASP A 8 -12.97 -17.97 6.19
N ALA A 9 -12.16 -17.42 7.10
CA ALA A 9 -11.30 -16.28 6.80
C ALA A 9 -10.28 -16.60 5.68
N LEU A 10 -9.72 -17.81 5.67
CA LEU A 10 -8.79 -18.24 4.62
C LEU A 10 -9.47 -18.34 3.25
N LYS A 11 -10.66 -18.93 3.19
CA LYS A 11 -11.43 -19.02 1.92
C LYS A 11 -11.76 -17.63 1.38
N LEU A 12 -12.18 -16.71 2.25
CA LEU A 12 -12.46 -15.33 1.86
C LEU A 12 -11.21 -14.65 1.32
N PHE A 13 -10.08 -14.78 2.03
CA PHE A 13 -8.82 -14.20 1.56
C PHE A 13 -8.34 -14.77 0.22
N GLN A 14 -8.46 -16.08 0.00
CA GLN A 14 -8.13 -16.72 -1.28
C GLN A 14 -9.01 -16.20 -2.42
N HIS A 15 -10.31 -16.03 -2.16
CA HIS A 15 -11.23 -15.43 -3.11
C HIS A 15 -10.84 -13.98 -3.43
N ASP A 16 -10.55 -13.16 -2.43
CA ASP A 16 -10.20 -11.75 -2.63
C ASP A 16 -8.85 -11.60 -3.33
N LEU A 17 -7.86 -12.41 -2.97
CA LEU A 17 -6.56 -12.42 -3.63
C LEU A 17 -6.68 -12.74 -5.14
N THR A 18 -7.61 -13.63 -5.49
CA THR A 18 -7.79 -14.05 -6.90
C THR A 18 -8.60 -13.04 -7.70
N ASN A 19 -9.61 -12.42 -7.09
CA ASN A 19 -10.63 -11.67 -7.83
C ASN A 19 -10.60 -10.15 -7.58
N ASN A 20 -10.11 -9.72 -6.42
CA ASN A 20 -10.28 -8.35 -5.93
C ASN A 20 -8.95 -7.60 -5.76
N TYR A 21 -7.84 -8.31 -5.51
CA TYR A 21 -6.54 -7.69 -5.30
C TYR A 21 -5.67 -7.69 -6.54
N PHE A 22 -4.98 -6.57 -6.73
CA PHE A 22 -3.88 -6.45 -7.66
C PHE A 22 -2.56 -6.59 -6.88
N VAL A 23 -1.78 -7.62 -7.21
CA VAL A 23 -0.52 -7.91 -6.51
C VAL A 23 0.61 -7.11 -7.14
N ILE A 24 1.32 -6.34 -6.31
CA ILE A 24 2.54 -5.63 -6.71
C ILE A 24 3.75 -6.48 -6.32
N GLU A 25 4.56 -6.86 -7.30
CA GLU A 25 5.80 -7.60 -7.04
C GLU A 25 6.89 -6.69 -6.48
N VAL A 26 7.59 -7.16 -5.45
CA VAL A 26 8.75 -6.45 -4.90
C VAL A 26 9.96 -6.72 -5.80
N THR A 27 10.23 -5.77 -6.71
CA THR A 27 11.39 -5.82 -7.60
C THR A 27 12.59 -5.08 -7.02
N THR A 28 13.79 -5.33 -7.55
CA THR A 28 15.00 -4.55 -7.19
C THR A 28 14.81 -3.06 -7.44
N LYS A 29 14.10 -2.68 -8.52
CA LYS A 29 13.79 -1.29 -8.84
C LYS A 29 12.91 -0.67 -7.74
N LEU A 30 11.86 -1.37 -7.33
CA LEU A 30 10.96 -0.92 -6.26
C LEU A 30 11.72 -0.77 -4.93
N LEU A 31 12.60 -1.72 -4.60
CA LEU A 31 13.43 -1.65 -3.39
C LEU A 31 14.41 -0.47 -3.41
N ASN A 32 14.97 -0.13 -4.57
CA ASN A 32 15.84 1.05 -4.69
C ASN A 32 15.07 2.35 -4.41
N GLU A 33 13.84 2.47 -4.93
CA GLU A 33 12.97 3.60 -4.61
C GLU A 33 12.56 3.61 -3.14
N ALA A 34 12.24 2.45 -2.55
CA ALA A 34 11.95 2.33 -1.13
C ALA A 34 13.13 2.81 -0.26
N MET A 35 14.37 2.45 -0.59
CA MET A 35 15.55 2.95 0.14
C MET A 35 15.71 4.47 0.04
N ARG A 36 15.38 5.05 -1.13
CA ARG A 36 15.35 6.51 -1.31
C ARG A 36 14.31 7.15 -0.40
N PHE A 37 13.09 6.61 -0.33
CA PHE A 37 12.03 7.13 0.54
C PHE A 37 12.33 6.93 2.03
N ALA A 38 12.88 5.79 2.42
CA ALA A 38 13.32 5.52 3.79
C ALA A 38 14.32 6.58 4.26
N THR A 39 15.28 6.95 3.39
CA THR A 39 16.27 7.99 3.70
C THR A 39 15.64 9.38 3.73
N LYS A 40 14.79 9.71 2.75
CA LYS A 40 14.17 11.04 2.61
C LYS A 40 13.21 11.38 3.75
N TYR A 41 12.47 10.38 4.24
CA TYR A 41 11.38 10.56 5.18
C TYR A 41 11.58 9.86 6.53
N ALA A 42 12.75 9.26 6.74
CA ALA A 42 13.07 8.48 7.94
C ALA A 42 12.09 7.31 8.20
N LEU A 43 11.50 6.74 7.15
CA LEU A 43 10.54 5.64 7.25
C LEU A 43 11.22 4.31 7.60
N ARG A 44 10.49 3.42 8.29
CA ARG A 44 10.88 2.01 8.41
C ARG A 44 10.88 1.37 7.02
N GLY A 45 11.72 0.35 6.83
CA GLY A 45 11.92 -0.28 5.51
C GLY A 45 10.61 -0.71 4.84
N TYR A 46 9.71 -1.38 5.55
CA TYR A 46 8.43 -1.83 4.98
C TYR A 46 7.45 -0.69 4.70
N ASP A 47 7.44 0.38 5.51
CA ASP A 47 6.63 1.57 5.21
C ASP A 47 7.11 2.23 3.91
N ALA A 48 8.44 2.28 3.72
CA ALA A 48 9.02 2.82 2.49
C ALA A 48 8.72 1.94 1.27
N VAL A 49 8.71 0.61 1.43
CA VAL A 49 8.25 -0.33 0.39
C VAL A 49 6.79 -0.10 0.04
N GLN A 50 5.92 0.13 1.04
CA GLN A 50 4.51 0.42 0.81
C GLN A 50 4.31 1.73 0.03
N VAL A 51 5.02 2.81 0.42
CA VAL A 51 4.99 4.10 -0.30
C VAL A 51 5.52 3.96 -1.73
N ALA A 52 6.64 3.26 -1.93
CA ALA A 52 7.20 3.01 -3.27
C ALA A 52 6.21 2.24 -4.16
N SER A 53 5.58 1.19 -3.61
CA SER A 53 4.58 0.39 -4.32
C SER A 53 3.36 1.22 -4.73
N ALA A 54 2.87 2.07 -3.82
CA ALA A 54 1.74 2.97 -4.11
C ALA A 54 2.09 3.98 -5.22
N ILE A 55 3.33 4.50 -5.22
CA ILE A 55 3.80 5.44 -6.24
C ILE A 55 3.89 4.80 -7.62
N GLU A 56 4.54 3.64 -7.71
CA GLU A 56 4.68 2.90 -8.96
C GLU A 56 3.30 2.59 -9.56
N THR A 57 2.41 2.01 -8.76
CA THR A 57 1.05 1.65 -9.21
C THR A 57 0.23 2.88 -9.60
N ASN A 58 0.35 3.99 -8.88
CA ASN A 58 -0.41 5.21 -9.18
C ASN A 58 0.05 5.83 -10.50
N ASN A 59 1.36 5.86 -10.74
CA ASN A 59 1.91 6.36 -11.99
C ASN A 59 1.44 5.53 -13.19
N GLU A 60 1.42 4.20 -13.05
CA GLU A 60 0.89 3.30 -14.09
C GLU A 60 -0.60 3.55 -14.35
N ARG A 61 -1.40 3.72 -13.31
CA ARG A 61 -2.84 4.02 -13.43
C ARG A 61 -3.10 5.35 -14.12
N ILE A 62 -2.41 6.40 -13.70
CA ILE A 62 -2.54 7.73 -14.30
C ILE A 62 -2.10 7.69 -15.78
N ALA A 63 -1.00 6.99 -16.09
CA ALA A 63 -0.55 6.82 -17.47
C ALA A 63 -1.58 6.09 -18.35
N GLN A 64 -2.42 5.24 -17.75
CA GLN A 64 -3.54 4.55 -18.41
C GLN A 64 -4.86 5.35 -18.39
N GLY A 65 -4.87 6.58 -17.86
CA GLY A 65 -6.08 7.41 -17.75
C GLY A 65 -7.05 6.95 -16.67
N LEU A 66 -6.62 6.10 -15.74
CA LEU A 66 -7.41 5.65 -14.59
C LEU A 66 -7.32 6.65 -13.44
N SER A 67 -8.31 6.61 -12.54
CA SER A 67 -8.29 7.42 -11.33
C SER A 67 -7.07 7.12 -10.45
N PRO A 68 -6.47 8.16 -9.81
CA PRO A 68 -5.38 8.00 -8.85
C PRO A 68 -5.75 7.07 -7.70
N LEU A 69 -4.74 6.47 -7.07
CA LEU A 69 -4.92 5.63 -5.89
C LEU A 69 -5.10 6.48 -4.63
N ILE A 70 -5.78 5.90 -3.65
CA ILE A 70 -5.80 6.38 -2.27
C ILE A 70 -4.95 5.42 -1.45
N LEU A 71 -3.96 5.93 -0.73
CA LEU A 71 -3.18 5.13 0.21
C LEU A 71 -3.91 5.04 1.55
N ILE A 72 -4.29 3.83 1.95
CA ILE A 72 -4.96 3.60 3.23
C ILE A 72 -3.92 3.14 4.25
N SER A 73 -3.75 3.87 5.35
CA SER A 73 -2.85 3.50 6.44
C SER A 73 -3.24 4.16 7.76
N ALA A 74 -3.13 3.41 8.85
CA ALA A 74 -3.27 3.94 10.21
C ALA A 74 -1.99 4.66 10.70
N ASP A 75 -0.88 4.50 10.00
CA ASP A 75 0.44 5.01 10.39
C ASP A 75 0.61 6.47 9.98
N ILE A 76 0.89 7.34 10.95
CA ILE A 76 0.97 8.79 10.76
C ILE A 76 2.21 9.17 9.94
N GLU A 77 3.35 8.53 10.19
CA GLU A 77 4.61 8.85 9.52
C GLU A 77 4.52 8.47 8.04
N LEU A 78 3.98 7.28 7.75
CA LEU A 78 3.71 6.80 6.40
C LEU A 78 2.73 7.73 5.67
N ASN A 79 1.62 8.09 6.30
CA ASN A 79 0.63 9.01 5.72
C ASN A 79 1.24 10.38 5.39
N ASN A 80 2.09 10.91 6.25
CA ASN A 80 2.77 12.19 6.01
C ASN A 80 3.73 12.10 4.82
N ALA A 81 4.53 11.04 4.73
CA ALA A 81 5.42 10.82 3.58
C ALA A 81 4.64 10.72 2.26
N ALA A 82 3.54 9.98 2.25
CA ALA A 82 2.69 9.85 1.07
C ALA A 82 2.04 11.17 0.64
N LYS A 83 1.55 11.99 1.61
CA LYS A 83 1.03 13.34 1.31
C LYS A 83 2.10 14.24 0.68
N LEU A 84 3.34 14.17 1.16
CA LEU A 84 4.46 14.95 0.59
C LEU A 84 4.81 14.52 -0.84
N GLU A 85 4.53 13.28 -1.21
CA GLU A 85 4.63 12.76 -2.59
C GLU A 85 3.35 13.01 -3.42
N GLY A 86 2.36 13.73 -2.87
CA GLY A 86 1.15 14.15 -3.59
C GLY A 86 0.00 13.13 -3.58
N PHE A 87 0.04 12.12 -2.72
CA PHE A 87 -1.00 11.09 -2.64
C PHE A 87 -2.21 11.55 -1.84
N ALA A 88 -3.38 11.12 -2.30
CA ALA A 88 -4.54 11.02 -1.43
C ALA A 88 -4.29 9.92 -0.40
N ILE A 89 -4.60 10.20 0.87
CA ILE A 89 -4.47 9.22 1.96
C ILE A 89 -5.77 9.11 2.72
N GLU A 90 -6.01 7.93 3.29
CA GLU A 90 -7.12 7.66 4.18
C GLU A 90 -6.60 7.01 5.47
N ASN A 91 -6.90 7.61 6.61
CA ASN A 91 -6.56 7.04 7.91
C ASN A 91 -7.78 6.33 8.51
N PRO A 92 -7.78 4.98 8.62
CA PRO A 92 -8.91 4.24 9.16
C PRO A 92 -9.20 4.58 10.62
N ASN A 93 -8.22 5.07 11.39
CA ASN A 93 -8.44 5.49 12.78
C ASN A 93 -9.33 6.75 12.90
N ASN A 94 -9.64 7.43 11.79
CA ASN A 94 -10.60 8.54 11.78
C ASN A 94 -12.07 8.05 11.77
N TYR A 95 -12.31 6.74 11.61
CA TYR A 95 -13.65 6.14 11.49
C TYR A 95 -13.85 5.03 12.53
N PRO A 96 -14.16 5.37 13.79
CA PRO A 96 -14.38 4.41 14.87
C PRO A 96 -15.75 3.70 14.80
#